data_AF-C6RGY1-F1
#
_entry.id   AF-C6RGY1-F1
#
_cell.length_a   1.000
_cell.length_b   1.000
_cell.length_c   1.000
_cell.angle_alpha   90.00
_cell.angle_beta   90.00
_cell.angle_gamma   90.00
#
_symmetry.space_group_name_H-M   'P 1'
#
loop_
_entity.id
_entity.type
_entity.pdbx_description
1 polymer ?
#
loop_
_entity_poly.entity_id
_entity_poly.type
_entity_poly.pdbx_seq_one_letter_code
_entity_poly.pdbx_strand_id
1 'polypeptide(L)'
;MILPMKNKYIIRSRISEKKFREILKYFAEDIEATKIANLTGISRISINKILKSIRVLMSKECEKISKFSGEKEIDESYFGAKRARGKRNTHIIGV
;
A
#
# COMPACT_ATOMS: atom_id res chain seq x y z
N MET A 1 14.54 12.54 -30.47
CA MET A 1 14.05 11.53 -29.51
C MET A 1 13.56 12.27 -28.27
N ILE A 2 12.24 12.35 -28.05
CA ILE A 2 11.69 12.97 -26.84
C ILE A 2 11.89 11.96 -25.70
N LEU A 3 12.76 12.28 -24.74
CA LEU A 3 12.87 11.48 -23.52
C LEU A 3 11.48 11.47 -22.85
N PRO A 4 10.87 10.30 -22.60
CA PRO A 4 9.55 10.26 -21.97
C PRO A 4 9.67 10.95 -20.62
N MET A 5 8.83 11.98 -20.39
CA MET A 5 8.76 12.67 -19.12
C MET A 5 8.64 11.64 -18.00
N LYS A 6 9.70 11.58 -17.18
CA LYS A 6 9.82 10.60 -16.11
C LYS A 6 8.80 10.96 -15.04
N ASN A 7 7.92 10.03 -14.71
CA ASN A 7 6.93 10.23 -13.66
C ASN A 7 7.63 10.55 -12.34
N LYS A 8 7.39 11.75 -11.79
CA LYS A 8 8.03 12.22 -10.55
C LYS A 8 7.60 11.44 -9.30
N TYR A 9 6.46 10.77 -9.35
CA TYR A 9 5.89 10.06 -8.21
C TYR A 9 6.27 8.57 -8.17
N ILE A 10 6.50 7.95 -9.33
CA ILE A 10 6.88 6.53 -9.42
C ILE A 10 8.06 6.35 -10.37
N ILE A 11 9.16 5.84 -9.81
CA ILE A 11 10.37 5.53 -10.54
C ILE A 11 10.20 4.20 -11.32
N ARG A 12 10.71 4.15 -12.56
CA ARG A 12 10.75 2.94 -13.43
C ARG A 12 9.39 2.31 -13.73
N SER A 13 8.30 3.07 -13.63
CA SER A 13 6.96 2.62 -14.02
C SER A 13 6.63 3.04 -15.44
N ARG A 14 5.86 2.20 -16.16
CA ARG A 14 5.24 2.54 -17.45
C ARG A 14 3.96 3.38 -17.30
N ILE A 15 3.61 3.76 -16.07
CA ILE A 15 2.44 4.59 -15.77
C ILE A 15 2.83 6.06 -15.95
N SER A 16 2.16 6.73 -16.90
CA SER A 16 2.27 8.17 -17.09
C SER A 16 1.90 8.94 -15.83
N GLU A 17 2.46 10.15 -15.64
CA GLU A 17 2.11 11.01 -14.50
C GLU A 17 0.61 11.31 -14.43
N LYS A 18 -0.05 11.55 -15.58
CA LYS A 18 -1.49 11.83 -15.65
C LYS A 18 -2.31 10.69 -15.04
N LYS A 19 -2.09 9.45 -15.48
CA LYS A 19 -2.75 8.26 -14.91
C LYS A 19 -2.45 8.10 -13.42
N PHE A 20 -1.22 8.37 -12.98
CA PHE A 20 -0.92 8.31 -11.55
C PHE A 20 -1.73 9.33 -10.74
N ARG A 21 -1.88 10.55 -11.26
CA ARG A 21 -2.70 11.59 -10.62
C ARG A 21 -4.18 11.22 -10.58
N GLU A 22 -4.70 10.57 -11.61
CA GLU A 22 -6.06 10.00 -11.61
C GLU A 22 -6.22 8.93 -10.53
N ILE A 23 -5.27 7.99 -10.41
CA ILE A 23 -5.28 6.99 -9.32
C ILE A 23 -5.29 7.68 -7.96
N LEU A 24 -4.50 8.74 -7.78
CA LEU A 24 -4.44 9.48 -6.52
C LEU A 24 -5.78 10.15 -6.19
N LYS A 25 -6.47 10.71 -7.18
CA LYS A 25 -7.82 11.27 -7.02
C LYS A 25 -8.83 10.21 -6.59
N TYR A 26 -8.85 9.07 -7.28
CA TYR A 26 -9.75 7.96 -6.92
C TYR A 26 -9.45 7.38 -5.55
N PHE A 27 -8.18 7.36 -5.13
CA PHE A 27 -7.81 6.97 -3.77
C PHE A 27 -8.34 7.96 -2.73
N ALA A 28 -8.30 9.27 -3.01
CA ALA A 28 -8.85 10.29 -2.11
C ALA A 28 -10.39 10.23 -2.02
N GLU A 29 -11.06 9.75 -3.06
CA GLU A 29 -12.50 9.47 -3.08
C GLU A 29 -12.87 8.09 -2.50
N ASP A 30 -11.90 7.39 -1.89
CA ASP A 30 -12.05 6.05 -1.30
C ASP A 30 -12.64 4.98 -2.25
N ILE A 31 -12.28 5.05 -3.53
CA ILE A 31 -12.73 4.09 -4.52
C ILE A 31 -11.95 2.77 -4.40
N GLU A 32 -12.66 1.65 -4.53
CA GLU A 32 -12.06 0.32 -4.48
C GLU A 32 -11.05 0.07 -5.62
N ALA A 33 -9.98 -0.67 -5.33
CA ALA A 33 -8.90 -0.97 -6.27
C ALA A 33 -9.38 -1.67 -7.56
N THR A 34 -10.43 -2.49 -7.47
CA THR A 34 -11.07 -3.15 -8.61
C THR A 34 -11.69 -2.14 -9.57
N LYS A 35 -12.47 -1.19 -9.05
CA LYS A 35 -13.06 -0.09 -9.83
C LYS A 35 -11.99 0.80 -10.44
N ILE A 36 -10.94 1.16 -9.68
CA ILE A 36 -9.81 1.96 -10.19
C ILE A 36 -9.10 1.24 -11.33
N ALA A 37 -8.87 -0.07 -11.21
CA ALA A 37 -8.25 -0.87 -12.27
C ALA A 37 -9.05 -0.82 -13.57
N ASN A 38 -10.37 -0.95 -13.47
CA ASN A 38 -11.28 -0.87 -14.62
C ASN A 38 -11.29 0.53 -15.25
N LEU A 39 -11.33 1.59 -14.43
CA LEU A 39 -11.35 2.98 -14.92
C LEU A 39 -10.03 3.41 -15.57
N THR A 40 -8.89 2.95 -15.05
CA THR A 40 -7.56 3.39 -15.52
C THR A 40 -6.94 2.46 -16.58
N GLY A 41 -7.51 1.27 -16.76
CA GLY A 41 -6.99 0.21 -17.63
C GLY A 41 -5.65 -0.35 -17.14
N ILE A 42 -5.39 -0.28 -15.82
CA ILE A 42 -4.16 -0.78 -15.19
C ILE A 42 -4.50 -2.03 -14.41
N SER A 43 -3.60 -3.01 -14.39
CA SER A 43 -3.83 -4.25 -13.63
C SER A 43 -4.15 -3.97 -12.16
N ARG A 44 -5.13 -4.69 -11.62
CA ARG A 44 -5.50 -4.62 -10.20
C ARG A 44 -4.30 -4.85 -9.26
N ILE A 45 -3.37 -5.71 -9.67
CA ILE A 45 -2.13 -5.99 -8.92
C ILE A 45 -1.27 -4.73 -8.82
N SER A 46 -1.09 -4.01 -9.93
CA SER A 46 -0.35 -2.74 -9.96
C SER A 46 -1.05 -1.65 -9.15
N ILE A 47 -2.38 -1.51 -9.27
CA ILE A 47 -3.15 -0.56 -8.45
C ILE A 47 -2.98 -0.86 -6.97
N ASN A 48 -3.15 -2.12 -6.54
CA ASN A 48 -2.96 -2.52 -5.15
C ASN A 48 -1.55 -2.20 -4.63
N LYS A 49 -0.51 -2.42 -5.45
CA LYS A 49 0.87 -2.03 -5.08
C LYS A 49 0.97 -0.52 -4.85
N ILE A 50 0.38 0.28 -5.73
CA ILE A 50 0.39 1.76 -5.63
C ILE A 50 -0.35 2.20 -4.37
N LEU A 51 -1.59 1.75 -4.16
CA LEU A 51 -2.41 2.13 -3.00
C LEU A 51 -1.75 1.73 -1.69
N LYS A 52 -1.11 0.54 -1.64
CA LYS A 52 -0.33 0.11 -0.47
C LYS A 52 0.82 1.07 -0.17
N SER A 53 1.58 1.47 -1.19
CA SER A 53 2.69 2.42 -1.02
C SER A 53 2.19 3.78 -0.52
N ILE A 54 1.07 4.28 -1.05
CA ILE A 54 0.44 5.52 -0.59
C ILE A 54 0.08 5.42 0.90
N ARG A 55 -0.58 4.34 1.33
CA ARG A 55 -0.93 4.13 2.75
C ARG A 55 0.30 4.07 3.67
N VAL A 56 1.37 3.42 3.24
CA VAL A 56 2.63 3.38 4.01
C VAL A 56 3.23 4.77 4.14
N LEU A 57 3.21 5.58 3.07
CA LEU A 57 3.67 6.97 3.12
C LEU A 57 2.82 7.80 4.08
N MET A 58 1.49 7.66 4.04
CA MET A 58 0.59 8.34 4.97
C MET A 58 0.86 7.94 6.42
N SER A 59 1.08 6.65 6.72
CA SER A 59 1.45 6.20 8.07
C SER A 59 2.72 6.86 8.56
N LYS A 60 3.77 6.89 7.71
CA LYS A 60 5.05 7.52 8.06
C LYS A 60 4.93 9.02 8.30
N GLU A 61 4.15 9.72 7.48
CA GLU A 61 3.91 11.15 7.70
C GLU A 61 3.05 11.39 8.94
N CYS A 62 2.05 10.53 9.18
CA CYS A 62 1.26 10.56 10.40
C CYS A 62 2.13 10.34 11.65
N GLU A 63 3.08 9.41 11.63
CA GLU A 63 4.05 9.17 12.71
C GLU A 63 4.93 10.40 12.98
N LYS A 64 5.36 11.11 11.94
CA LYS A 64 6.15 12.36 12.08
C LYS A 64 5.32 13.51 12.66
N ILE A 65 4.07 13.66 12.23
CA ILE A 65 3.15 14.68 12.72
C ILE A 65 2.73 14.36 14.16
N SER A 66 2.47 13.08 14.43
CA SER A 66 2.18 12.50 15.73
C SER A 66 3.46 12.41 16.57
N LYS A 67 4.13 13.56 16.80
CA LYS A 67 4.99 13.76 17.97
C LYS A 67 4.14 13.61 19.24
N PHE A 68 3.74 12.38 19.53
CA PHE A 68 3.11 11.99 20.77
C PHE A 68 4.27 11.82 21.75
N SER A 69 4.54 12.86 22.53
CA SER A 69 5.50 12.84 23.64
C SER A 69 4.88 12.15 24.86
N GLY A 70 4.31 10.96 24.67
CA GLY A 70 3.63 10.21 25.71
C GLY A 70 3.66 8.73 25.38
N GLU A 71 4.00 7.92 26.38
CA GLU A 71 3.91 6.47 26.31
C GLU A 71 2.50 6.09 25.85
N LYS A 72 2.42 5.44 24.69
CA LYS A 72 1.16 4.92 24.18
C LYS A 72 0.97 3.55 24.81
N GLU A 73 0.38 3.54 25.99
CA GLU A 73 -0.05 2.31 26.67
C GLU A 73 -1.16 1.69 25.81
N ILE A 74 -0.77 0.75 24.96
CA ILE A 74 -1.70 -0.03 24.16
C ILE A 74 -2.13 -1.18 25.07
N ASP A 75 -3.33 -1.11 25.63
CA ASP A 75 -3.91 -2.22 26.38
C ASP A 75 -4.08 -3.41 25.42
N GLU A 76 -3.30 -4.47 25.65
CA GLU A 76 -3.28 -5.68 24.84
C GLU A 76 -4.65 -6.38 24.81
N SER A 77 -5.52 -6.09 25.78
CA SER A 77 -6.90 -6.57 25.83
C SER A 77 -7.74 -6.10 24.62
N TYR A 78 -7.40 -4.96 24.03
CA TYR A 78 -8.15 -4.33 22.94
C TYR A 78 -8.05 -5.09 21.60
N PHE A 79 -6.92 -5.74 21.31
CA PHE A 79 -6.71 -6.45 20.04
C PHE A 79 -7.24 -7.89 20.04
N GLY A 80 -7.73 -8.37 21.18
CA GLY A 80 -8.18 -9.75 21.37
C GLY A 80 -7.03 -10.76 21.28
N ALA A 81 -7.36 -12.04 21.49
CA ALA A 81 -6.37 -13.12 21.53
C ALA A 81 -5.49 -13.15 20.25
N LYS A 82 -4.20 -12.86 20.43
CA LYS A 82 -3.18 -12.91 19.38
C LYS A 82 -3.09 -14.35 18.86
N ARG A 83 -3.60 -14.63 17.66
CA ARG A 83 -3.48 -15.97 17.05
C ARG A 83 -2.02 -16.26 16.68
N ALA A 84 -1.33 -17.01 17.53
CA ALA A 84 -0.02 -17.59 17.22
C ALA A 84 -0.21 -18.66 16.12
N ARG A 85 0.37 -18.42 14.93
CA ARG A 85 0.35 -19.38 13.84
C ARG A 85 1.29 -20.54 14.21
N GLY A 86 0.74 -21.72 14.49
CA GLY A 86 1.52 -22.92 14.81
C GLY A 86 2.61 -23.20 13.76
N LYS A 87 3.78 -23.64 14.22
CA LYS A 87 4.88 -24.07 13.35
C LYS A 87 4.36 -25.22 12.47
N ARG A 88 4.25 -25.00 11.17
CA ARG A 88 4.05 -26.07 10.19
C ARG A 88 5.38 -26.79 10.06
N ASN A 89 5.51 -27.95 10.70
CA ASN A 89 6.61 -28.86 10.45
C ASN A 89 6.44 -29.40 9.03
N THR A 90 7.19 -28.86 8.06
CA THR A 90 7.40 -29.52 6.78
C THR A 90 8.18 -30.80 7.02
N HIS A 91 7.47 -31.93 7.20
CA HIS A 91 8.07 -33.25 7.02
C HIS A 91 8.37 -33.40 5.54
N ILE A 92 9.64 -33.29 5.19
CA ILE A 92 10.20 -33.75 3.93
C ILE A 92 10.21 -35.28 4.04
N ILE A 93 9.31 -35.96 3.35
CA ILE A 93 9.40 -37.41 3.17
C ILE A 93 10.49 -37.61 2.11
N GLY A 94 11.66 -38.06 2.56
CA GLY A 94 12.72 -38.52 1.68
C GLY A 94 12.28 -39.75 0.90
N VAL A 95 12.75 -39.82 -0.34
CA VAL A 95 12.62 -40.93 -1.30
C VAL A 95 13.09 -42.24 -0.71
#